data_AF-A0A4R4SE74-F1
#
_entry.id   AF-A0A4R4SE74-F1
#
_cell.length_a   1.000
_cell.length_b   1.000
_cell.length_c   1.000
_cell.angle_alpha   90.00
_cell.angle_beta   90.00
_cell.angle_gamma   90.00
#
_symmetry.space_group_name_H-M   'P 1'
#
loop_
_entity.id
_entity.type
_entity.pdbx_description
1 polymer ?
#
loop_
_entity_poly.entity_id
_entity_poly.type
_entity_poly.pdbx_seq_one_letter_code
_entity_poly.pdbx_strand_id
1 'polypeptide(L)' 'MPTLEEMRRDLERVLQETDHDRELDSLEITTVLAYLVGKEYEPGPPPADQAPRTIGGWLAWAERSFAGS' A
#
# COMPACT_ATOMS: atom_id res chain seq x y z
N MET A 1 -1.66 13.03 -7.62
CA MET A 1 -2.22 11.84 -6.97
C MET A 1 -1.82 10.63 -7.80
N PRO A 2 -1.00 9.71 -7.27
CA PRO A 2 -0.67 8.46 -7.95
C PRO A 2 -1.95 7.66 -8.24
N THR A 3 -2.02 7.04 -9.40
CA THR A 3 -3.12 6.14 -9.77
C THR A 3 -3.01 4.80 -9.02
N LEU A 4 -4.14 4.09 -8.90
CA LEU A 4 -4.15 2.74 -8.31
C LEU A 4 -3.22 1.77 -9.05
N GLU A 5 -3.12 1.91 -10.38
CA GLU A 5 -2.24 1.11 -11.23
C GLU A 5 -0.75 1.42 -11.00
N GLU A 6 -0.40 2.69 -10.78
CA GLU A 6 0.97 3.08 -10.39
C GLU A 6 1.32 2.53 -9.01
N MET A 7 0.39 2.62 -8.05
CA MET A 7 0.59 2.05 -6.71
C MET A 7 0.82 0.54 -6.79
N ARG A 8 0.00 -0.19 -7.55
CA ARG A 8 0.16 -1.64 -7.75
C ARG A 8 1.56 -1.99 -8.25
N ARG A 9 2.01 -1.34 -9.33
CA ARG A 9 3.33 -1.60 -9.91
C ARG A 9 4.47 -1.28 -8.95
N ASP A 10 4.34 -0.18 -8.22
CA ASP A 10 5.37 0.22 -7.25
C ASP A 10 5.42 -0.73 -6.04
N LEU A 11 4.27 -1.20 -5.53
CA LEU A 11 4.24 -2.19 -4.46
C LEU A 11 4.84 -3.53 -4.90
N GLU A 12 4.45 -4.04 -6.07
CA GLU A 12 5.01 -5.29 -6.62
C GLU A 12 6.54 -5.20 -6.78
N ARG A 13 7.02 -4.05 -7.27
CA ARG A 13 8.45 -3.80 -7.46
C ARG A 13 9.21 -3.66 -6.14
N VAL A 14 8.64 -2.95 -5.16
CA VAL A 14 9.32 -2.71 -3.87
C VAL A 14 9.35 -3.98 -3.02
N LEU A 15 8.26 -4.76 -3.03
CA LEU A 15 8.12 -5.99 -2.25
C LEU A 15 8.70 -7.22 -2.98
N GLN A 16 9.01 -7.10 -4.28
CA GLN A 16 9.40 -8.23 -5.13
C GLN A 16 8.34 -9.36 -5.09
N GLU A 17 7.07 -8.97 -5.03
CA GLU A 17 5.93 -9.87 -4.85
C GLU A 17 4.83 -9.53 -5.85
N THR A 18 4.21 -10.55 -6.44
CA THR A 18 3.13 -10.43 -7.43
C THR A 18 1.85 -11.16 -7.02
N ASP A 19 1.90 -12.04 -6.02
CA ASP A 19 0.75 -12.61 -5.34
C ASP A 19 0.14 -11.57 -4.40
N HIS A 20 -1.05 -11.09 -4.74
CA HIS A 20 -1.72 -10.01 -4.02
C HIS A 20 -2.41 -10.48 -2.74
N ASP A 21 -2.55 -11.79 -2.54
CA ASP A 21 -3.20 -12.40 -1.38
C ASP A 21 -2.18 -12.93 -0.36
N ARG A 22 -0.88 -12.96 -0.71
CA ARG A 22 0.18 -13.33 0.24
C ARG A 22 0.23 -12.35 1.41
N GLU A 23 0.31 -12.91 2.63
CA GLU A 23 0.61 -12.13 3.82
C GLU A 23 2.01 -11.52 3.79
N LEU A 24 2.07 -10.22 4.04
CA LEU A 24 3.27 -9.42 4.22
C LEU A 24 3.77 -9.52 5.65
N ASP A 25 5.08 -9.66 5.81
CA ASP A 25 5.72 -9.62 7.12
C ASP A 25 5.84 -8.18 7.66
N SER A 26 6.31 -8.05 8.90
CA SER A 26 6.45 -6.74 9.57
C SER A 26 7.40 -5.78 8.85
N LEU A 27 8.46 -6.28 8.19
CA LEU A 27 9.41 -5.46 7.43
C LEU A 27 8.77 -4.99 6.12
N GLU A 28 8.05 -5.86 5.45
CA GLU A 28 7.29 -5.55 4.23
C GLU A 28 6.21 -4.50 4.50
N ILE A 29 5.43 -4.66 5.58
CA ILE A 29 4.45 -3.67 6.03
C ILE A 29 5.13 -2.32 6.29
N THR A 30 6.25 -2.31 7.01
CA THR A 30 7.01 -1.08 7.29
C THR A 30 7.52 -0.43 6.00
N THR A 31 7.93 -1.24 5.03
CA THR A 31 8.39 -0.77 3.72
C THR A 31 7.26 -0.11 2.94
N VAL A 32 6.05 -0.69 2.95
CA VAL A 32 4.86 -0.07 2.33
C VAL A 32 4.52 1.26 3.00
N LEU A 33 4.51 1.30 4.34
CA LEU A 33 4.25 2.54 5.09
C LEU A 33 5.25 3.64 4.73
N ALA A 34 6.55 3.32 4.73
CA ALA A 34 7.61 4.26 4.37
C ALA A 34 7.49 4.73 2.90
N TYR A 35 7.15 3.82 2.00
CA TYR A 35 6.90 4.14 0.59
C TYR A 35 5.74 5.13 0.43
N LEU A 36 4.61 4.90 1.11
CA LEU A 36 3.44 5.78 1.05
C LEU A 36 3.73 7.17 1.63
N VAL A 37 4.47 7.25 2.73
CA VAL A 37 4.94 8.53 3.30
C VAL A 37 5.84 9.26 2.32
N GLY A 38 6.84 8.58 1.74
CA GLY A 38 7.79 9.20 0.79
C GLY A 38 7.15 9.66 -0.52
N LYS A 39 5.96 9.16 -0.85
CA LYS A 39 5.17 9.55 -2.02
C LYS A 39 4.10 10.60 -1.72
N GLU A 40 4.01 11.06 -0.47
CA GLU A 40 3.05 12.07 -0.02
C GLU A 40 1.59 11.67 -0.36
N TYR A 41 1.23 10.40 -0.20
CA TYR A 41 -0.16 9.95 -0.40
C TYR A 41 -1.08 10.61 0.64
N GLU A 42 -2.19 11.19 0.20
CA GLU A 42 -3.27 11.67 1.07
C GLU A 42 -4.42 10.64 1.12
N PRO A 43 -5.06 10.41 2.28
CA PRO A 43 -4.94 11.10 3.57
C PRO A 43 -3.77 10.65 4.46
N GLY A 44 -2.78 9.94 3.91
CA GLY A 44 -1.68 9.33 4.65
C GLY A 44 -1.94 7.86 4.96
N PRO A 45 -0.90 7.07 5.23
CA PRO A 45 -1.06 5.66 5.54
C PRO A 45 -1.84 5.43 6.86
N PRO A 46 -2.55 4.30 6.99
CA PRO A 46 -3.22 3.93 8.24
C PRO A 46 -2.18 3.68 9.35
N PRO A 47 -2.61 3.73 10.64
CA PRO A 47 -1.81 3.27 11.76
C PRO A 47 -1.29 1.83 11.54
N ALA A 48 -0.08 1.52 12.02
CA ALA A 48 0.59 0.24 11.75
C ALA A 48 -0.21 -0.98 12.25
N ASP A 49 -0.99 -0.84 13.33
CA ASP A 49 -1.88 -1.86 13.88
C ASP A 49 -3.14 -2.11 13.01
N GLN A 50 -3.44 -1.19 12.09
CA GLN A 50 -4.55 -1.24 11.15
C GLN A 50 -4.07 -1.39 9.68
N ALA A 51 -2.76 -1.53 9.49
CA ALA A 51 -2.16 -1.64 8.18
C ALA A 51 -2.62 -2.94 7.48
N PRO A 52 -3.04 -2.86 6.20
CA PRO A 52 -3.29 -4.05 5.40
C PRO A 52 -2.07 -4.98 5.36
N ARG A 53 -2.34 -6.29 5.40
CA ARG A 53 -1.30 -7.32 5.41
C ARG A 53 -1.07 -7.96 4.05
N THR A 54 -1.69 -7.47 2.99
CA THR A 54 -1.49 -7.99 1.63
C THR A 54 -1.44 -6.84 0.65
N ILE A 55 -0.82 -7.04 -0.51
CA ILE A 55 -0.82 -6.02 -1.59
C ILE A 55 -2.26 -5.69 -1.99
N GLY A 56 -3.11 -6.70 -2.15
CA GLY A 56 -4.53 -6.50 -2.46
C GLY A 56 -5.25 -5.67 -1.41
N GLY A 57 -4.95 -5.87 -0.12
CA GLY A 57 -5.48 -5.07 0.97
C GLY A 57 -5.04 -3.60 0.91
N TRP A 58 -3.79 -3.35 0.54
CA TRP A 58 -3.27 -1.99 0.33
C TRP A 58 -3.92 -1.28 -0.85
N LEU A 59 -4.15 -2.00 -1.95
CA LEU A 59 -4.85 -1.47 -3.13
C LEU A 59 -6.31 -1.15 -2.81
N ALA A 60 -7.01 -2.05 -2.12
CA ALA A 60 -8.39 -1.82 -1.69
C ALA A 60 -8.49 -0.64 -0.70
N TRP A 61 -7.50 -0.47 0.18
CA TRP A 61 -7.41 0.72 1.03
C TRP A 61 -7.24 1.99 0.21
N ALA A 62 -6.31 2.01 -0.75
CA ALA A 62 -6.06 3.18 -1.60
C ALA A 62 -7.28 3.55 -2.43
N GLU A 63 -7.97 2.57 -3.02
CA GLU A 63 -9.22 2.79 -3.77
C GLU A 63 -10.29 3.48 -2.92
N ARG A 64 -10.50 3.04 -1.67
CA ARG A 64 -11.44 3.69 -0.74
C ARG A 64 -11.00 5.10 -0.37
N SER A 65 -9.71 5.31 -0.13
CA SER A 65 -9.14 6.62 0.20
C SER A 65 -9.28 7.61 -0.96
N PHE A 66 -9.12 7.15 -2.19
CA PHE A 66 -9.28 7.97 -3.40
C PHE A 66 -10.73 8.25 -3.77
N ALA A 67 -11.65 7.31 -3.51
CA ALA A 67 -13.07 7.50 -3.77
C ALA A 67 -13.74 8.49 -2.77
N GLY A 68 -13.12 8.72 -1.61
CA GLY A 68 -13.60 9.63 -0.58
C GLY A 68 -12.99 11.03 -0.60
N SER A 69 -12.09 11.32 -1.55
CA SER A 69 -11.44 12.64 -1.73
C SER A 69 -12.10 13.47 -2.82
#